data_AF-K9SAS7-F1
#
_entry.id   AF-K9SAS7-F1
#
_cell.length_a   1.000
_cell.length_b   1.000
_cell.length_c   1.000
_cell.angle_alpha   90.00
_cell.angle_beta   90.00
_cell.angle_gamma   90.00
#
_symmetry.space_group_name_H-M   'P 1'
#
loop_
_entity.id
_entity.type
_entity.pdbx_description
1 polymer ?
#
loop_
_entity_poly.entity_id
_entity_poly.type
_entity_poly.pdbx_seq_one_letter_code
_entity_poly.pdbx_strand_id
1 'polypeptide(L)'
;MNLDQEPQKLRLNSFRQKRLLGLLIISISVLLIIVRQQLAFVWDVSLQVLGPFITYAFLIFPYILLILGFFLYLQTESTGSKFEEKAYQQAQVRHAEEPDKAKPVWDMAQLTLESYFRRNLSQIQWIFWLSIVVMTLGFLLILYGVALSYQNPRENWIVGAIGGIAGIMTEFIGATFLYVYRSSIEQAGKYAEILERMNIVGMSMQILDSVADPNSDPDAIAEASPDNRLLQAKIEMAKALLDKL
;
A
#
# COMPACT_ATOMS: atom_id res chain seq x y z
N MET A 1 -11.26 -9.13 26.16
CA MET A 1 -11.27 -7.88 25.39
C MET A 1 -9.90 -7.23 25.57
N ASN A 2 -9.01 -7.37 24.59
CA ASN A 2 -7.56 -7.18 24.75
C ASN A 2 -7.15 -5.71 24.71
N LEU A 3 -6.57 -5.22 25.81
CA LEU A 3 -6.05 -3.85 25.99
C LEU A 3 -4.81 -3.53 25.12
N ASP A 4 -4.18 -4.54 24.50
CA ASP A 4 -3.01 -4.37 23.64
C ASP A 4 -3.32 -3.96 22.18
N GLN A 5 -4.58 -4.08 21.73
CA GLN A 5 -4.94 -3.80 20.34
C GLN A 5 -5.34 -2.33 20.07
N GLU A 6 -5.82 -1.60 21.08
CA GLU A 6 -6.14 -0.17 20.96
C GLU A 6 -4.93 0.72 20.62
N PRO A 7 -3.78 0.64 21.32
CA PRO A 7 -2.63 1.47 21.00
C PRO A 7 -2.02 1.14 19.62
N GLN A 8 -2.20 -0.09 19.13
CA GLN A 8 -1.78 -0.50 17.78
C GLN A 8 -2.65 0.10 16.67
N LYS A 9 -3.99 0.07 16.81
CA LYS A 9 -4.90 0.65 15.81
C LYS A 9 -4.75 2.17 15.70
N LEU A 10 -4.59 2.86 16.83
CA LEU A 10 -4.33 4.30 16.90
C LEU A 10 -3.02 4.69 16.19
N ARG A 11 -1.95 3.92 16.41
CA ARG A 11 -0.66 4.15 15.74
C ARG A 11 -0.75 3.92 14.24
N LEU A 12 -1.33 2.80 13.78
CA LEU A 12 -1.49 2.48 12.34
C LEU A 12 -2.29 3.56 11.59
N ASN A 13 -3.36 4.08 12.21
CA ASN A 13 -4.19 5.10 11.60
C ASN A 13 -3.44 6.44 11.49
N SER A 14 -2.65 6.80 12.50
CA SER A 14 -1.79 8.00 12.44
C SER A 14 -0.72 7.92 11.35
N PHE A 15 -0.22 6.72 11.02
CA PHE A 15 0.74 6.53 9.93
C PHE A 15 0.10 6.67 8.55
N ARG A 16 -1.06 6.02 8.32
CA ARG A 16 -1.81 6.19 7.07
C ARG A 16 -2.22 7.66 6.87
N GLN A 17 -2.64 8.34 7.93
CA GLN A 17 -2.95 9.77 7.91
C GLN A 17 -1.75 10.64 7.54
N LYS A 18 -0.55 10.39 8.09
CA LYS A 18 0.67 11.15 7.73
C LYS A 18 1.10 10.94 6.28
N ARG A 19 0.94 9.73 5.74
CA ARG A 19 1.21 9.41 4.33
C ARG A 19 0.22 10.08 3.37
N LEU A 20 -1.07 10.02 3.70
CA LEU A 20 -2.12 10.73 2.95
C LEU A 20 -1.94 12.25 3.02
N LEU A 21 -1.54 12.78 4.17
CA LEU A 21 -1.19 14.20 4.34
C LEU A 21 0.03 14.58 3.48
N GLY A 22 1.10 13.78 3.49
CA GLY A 22 2.28 14.02 2.65
C GLY A 22 1.93 14.06 1.16
N LEU A 23 1.10 13.14 0.68
CA LEU A 23 0.59 13.15 -0.69
C LEU A 23 -0.28 14.37 -0.99
N LEU A 24 -1.21 14.70 -0.10
CA LEU A 24 -2.07 15.87 -0.26
C LEU A 24 -1.21 17.13 -0.37
N ILE A 25 -0.19 17.25 0.48
CA ILE A 25 0.76 18.37 0.44
C ILE A 25 1.52 18.40 -0.88
N ILE A 26 2.02 17.27 -1.39
CA ILE A 26 2.69 17.20 -2.70
C ILE A 26 1.72 17.60 -3.83
N SER A 27 0.49 17.06 -3.83
CA SER A 27 -0.53 17.36 -4.85
C SER A 27 -0.94 18.83 -4.83
N ILE A 28 -1.16 19.40 -3.64
CA ILE A 28 -1.45 20.82 -3.43
C ILE A 28 -0.26 21.68 -3.88
N SER A 29 0.97 21.25 -3.62
CA SER A 29 2.18 21.99 -4.03
C SER A 29 2.31 22.05 -5.55
N VAL A 30 2.07 20.92 -6.23
CA VAL A 30 2.06 20.84 -7.70
C VAL A 30 0.93 21.70 -8.28
N LEU A 31 -0.27 21.64 -7.69
CA LEU A 31 -1.40 22.48 -8.08
C LEU A 31 -1.05 23.97 -7.95
N LEU A 32 -0.43 24.38 -6.84
CA LEU A 32 0.00 25.76 -6.62
C LEU A 32 1.07 26.21 -7.64
N ILE A 33 2.00 25.34 -8.05
CA ILE A 33 2.98 25.65 -9.11
C ILE A 33 2.28 25.88 -10.45
N ILE A 34 1.29 25.03 -10.78
CA ILE A 34 0.52 25.16 -12.02
C ILE A 34 -0.33 26.43 -11.99
N VAL A 35 -1.06 26.68 -10.90
CA VAL A 35 -1.89 27.88 -10.71
C VAL A 35 -1.03 29.15 -10.74
N ARG A 36 0.16 29.13 -10.13
CA ARG A 36 1.17 30.20 -10.22
C ARG A 36 1.58 30.45 -11.67
N GLN A 37 1.83 29.40 -12.45
CA GLN A 37 2.21 29.53 -13.86
C GLN A 37 1.11 30.22 -14.68
N GLN A 38 -0.17 29.98 -14.36
CA GLN A 38 -1.30 30.64 -15.03
C GLN A 38 -1.53 32.08 -14.53
N LEU A 39 -1.37 32.33 -13.23
CA LEU A 39 -1.52 33.67 -12.63
C LEU A 39 -0.36 34.60 -12.97
N ALA A 40 0.85 34.08 -13.22
CA ALA A 40 2.00 34.88 -13.67
C ALA A 40 1.73 35.61 -15.00
N PHE A 41 0.81 35.11 -15.83
CA PHE A 41 0.34 35.78 -17.04
C PHE A 41 -0.55 37.01 -16.75
N VAL A 42 -1.22 37.05 -15.59
CA VAL A 42 -2.11 38.14 -15.15
C VAL A 42 -1.37 39.12 -14.19
N TRP A 43 -0.14 38.77 -13.76
CA TRP A 43 0.55 39.37 -12.61
C TRP A 43 1.34 40.66 -12.88
N ASP A 44 1.24 41.26 -14.07
CA ASP A 44 1.96 42.52 -14.34
C ASP A 44 1.39 43.71 -13.52
N VAL A 45 0.18 43.56 -12.98
CA VAL A 45 -0.51 44.60 -12.18
C VAL A 45 -0.16 44.53 -10.68
N SER A 46 0.15 43.36 -10.13
CA SER A 46 0.42 43.21 -8.68
C SER A 46 1.83 43.67 -8.26
N LEU A 47 2.77 43.79 -9.22
CA LEU A 47 4.18 44.15 -8.98
C LEU A 47 4.37 45.60 -8.50
N GLN A 48 3.43 46.50 -8.78
CA GLN A 48 3.52 47.90 -8.36
C GLN A 48 3.09 48.16 -6.91
N VAL A 49 2.32 47.27 -6.27
CA VAL A 49 1.64 47.56 -4.99
C VAL A 49 2.18 46.75 -3.80
N LEU A 50 2.62 45.50 -4.00
CA LEU A 50 2.91 44.55 -2.89
C LEU A 50 4.40 44.21 -2.66
N GLY A 51 5.32 44.72 -3.49
CA GLY A 51 6.76 44.67 -3.27
C GLY A 51 7.46 43.31 -3.51
N PRO A 52 8.80 43.29 -3.61
CA PRO A 52 9.59 42.13 -4.05
C PRO A 52 9.55 40.94 -3.08
N PHE A 53 9.31 41.18 -1.78
CA PHE A 53 9.30 40.13 -0.76
C PHE A 53 8.13 39.15 -0.92
N ILE A 54 6.94 39.64 -1.25
CA ILE A 54 5.76 38.78 -1.45
C ILE A 54 5.94 37.92 -2.72
N THR A 55 6.57 38.48 -3.75
CA THR A 55 6.92 37.75 -4.98
C THR A 55 7.89 36.60 -4.71
N TYR A 56 8.95 36.82 -3.93
CA TYR A 56 9.90 35.76 -3.58
C TYR A 56 9.28 34.69 -2.65
N ALA A 57 8.42 35.09 -1.71
CA ALA A 57 7.69 34.13 -0.86
C ALA A 57 6.78 33.22 -1.70
N PHE A 58 6.04 33.78 -2.66
CA PHE A 58 5.17 33.02 -3.55
C PHE A 58 5.94 32.09 -4.51
N LEU A 59 7.17 32.46 -4.88
CA LEU A 59 8.05 31.64 -5.71
C LEU A 59 8.56 30.39 -5.00
N ILE A 60 8.96 30.52 -3.73
CA ILE A 60 9.72 29.48 -3.02
C ILE A 60 8.80 28.56 -2.20
N PHE A 61 7.67 29.09 -1.72
CA PHE A 61 6.72 28.38 -0.86
C PHE A 61 6.23 27.02 -1.41
N PRO A 62 5.82 26.86 -2.68
CA PRO A 62 5.36 25.56 -3.15
C PRO A 62 6.47 24.52 -3.25
N TYR A 63 7.73 24.93 -3.49
CA TYR A 63 8.87 24.01 -3.49
C TYR A 63 9.23 23.56 -2.08
N ILE A 64 9.10 24.43 -1.08
CA ILE A 64 9.27 24.08 0.34
C ILE A 64 8.22 23.05 0.76
N LEU A 65 6.96 23.25 0.37
CA LEU A 65 5.89 22.28 0.66
C LEU A 65 6.11 20.94 -0.05
N LEU A 66 6.62 20.95 -1.28
CA LEU A 66 6.97 19.74 -2.02
C LEU A 66 8.08 18.95 -1.30
N ILE A 67 9.15 19.61 -0.86
CA ILE A 67 10.25 18.99 -0.11
C ILE A 67 9.75 18.44 1.24
N LEU A 68 8.90 19.19 1.95
CA LEU A 68 8.32 18.77 3.22
C LEU A 68 7.39 17.56 3.06
N GLY A 69 6.54 17.56 2.03
CA GLY A 69 5.67 16.44 1.70
C GLY A 69 6.45 15.18 1.34
N PHE A 70 7.53 15.33 0.56
CA PHE A 70 8.45 14.24 0.21
C PHE A 70 9.18 13.70 1.45
N PHE A 71 9.62 14.57 2.36
CA PHE A 71 10.26 14.18 3.61
C PHE A 71 9.32 13.38 4.52
N LEU A 72 8.07 13.84 4.70
CA LEU A 72 7.06 13.11 5.47
C LEU A 72 6.69 11.76 4.85
N TYR A 73 6.66 11.69 3.51
CA TYR A 73 6.44 10.44 2.78
C TYR A 73 7.54 9.42 3.07
N LEU A 74 8.81 9.81 2.94
CA LEU A 74 9.97 8.96 3.19
C LEU A 74 10.06 8.51 4.66
N GLN A 75 9.79 9.40 5.60
CA GLN A 75 9.88 9.10 7.03
C GLN A 75 8.90 7.99 7.46
N THR A 76 7.79 7.82 6.73
CA THR A 76 6.77 6.82 7.07
C THR A 76 7.20 5.39 6.71
N GLU A 77 8.15 5.21 5.80
CA GLU A 77 8.59 3.89 5.32
C GLU A 77 9.55 3.19 6.30
N SER A 78 10.37 3.94 7.04
CA SER A 78 11.43 3.39 7.89
C SER A 78 10.98 2.78 9.23
N THR A 79 9.71 2.95 9.61
CA THR A 79 9.22 2.55 10.94
C THR A 79 8.40 1.24 10.91
N GLY A 80 7.74 0.93 9.79
CA GLY A 80 7.05 -0.35 9.59
C GLY A 80 8.03 -1.52 9.39
N SER A 81 9.15 -1.28 8.71
CA SER A 81 10.19 -2.28 8.45
C SER A 81 10.81 -2.81 9.76
N LYS A 82 11.03 -1.94 10.74
CA LYS A 82 11.64 -2.30 12.04
C LYS A 82 10.82 -3.29 12.86
N PHE A 83 9.51 -3.38 12.61
CA PHE A 83 8.65 -4.35 13.30
C PHE A 83 8.68 -5.72 12.61
N GLU A 84 8.57 -5.73 11.27
CA GLU A 84 8.73 -6.95 10.47
C GLU A 84 10.11 -7.58 10.66
N GLU A 85 11.16 -6.74 10.73
CA GLU A 85 12.53 -7.16 10.96
C GLU A 85 12.74 -7.79 12.34
N LYS A 86 12.08 -7.27 13.38
CA LYS A 86 12.09 -7.89 14.72
C LYS A 86 11.37 -9.22 14.76
N ALA A 87 10.21 -9.33 14.09
CA ALA A 87 9.47 -10.59 14.00
C ALA A 87 10.27 -11.66 13.23
N TYR A 88 10.95 -11.25 12.15
CA TYR A 88 11.83 -12.11 11.36
C TYR A 88 13.08 -12.55 12.13
N GLN A 89 13.74 -11.63 12.85
CA GLN A 89 14.86 -11.96 13.74
C GLN A 89 14.43 -12.93 14.85
N GLN A 90 13.25 -12.71 15.44
CA GLN A 90 12.74 -13.61 16.48
C GLN A 90 12.40 -15.01 15.93
N ALA A 91 11.91 -15.10 14.68
CA ALA A 91 11.73 -16.38 14.00
C ALA A 91 13.08 -17.08 13.73
N GLN A 92 14.11 -16.34 13.27
CA GLN A 92 15.47 -16.88 13.08
C GLN A 92 16.12 -17.37 14.37
N VAL A 93 15.91 -16.69 15.49
CA VAL A 93 16.46 -17.11 16.79
C VAL A 93 15.81 -18.43 17.23
N ARG A 94 14.48 -18.55 17.16
CA ARG A 94 13.77 -19.82 17.47
C ARG A 94 14.21 -20.97 16.57
N HIS A 95 14.51 -20.67 15.32
CA HIS A 95 15.07 -21.61 14.36
C HIS A 95 16.46 -22.12 14.73
N ALA A 96 17.35 -21.22 15.19
CA ALA A 96 18.68 -21.58 15.63
C ALA A 96 18.65 -22.42 16.92
N GLU A 97 17.63 -22.22 17.76
CA GLU A 97 17.40 -22.97 19.00
C GLU A 97 16.80 -24.36 18.76
N GLU A 98 15.96 -24.54 17.72
CA GLU A 98 15.28 -25.82 17.41
C GLU A 98 15.38 -26.20 15.91
N PRO A 99 16.57 -26.57 15.40
CA PRO A 99 16.80 -26.79 13.96
C PRO A 99 16.04 -27.99 13.36
N ASP A 100 15.65 -28.97 14.17
CA ASP A 100 14.96 -30.20 13.69
C ASP A 100 13.43 -30.06 13.61
N LYS A 101 12.85 -28.92 14.02
CA LYS A 101 11.40 -28.71 13.93
C LYS A 101 11.02 -27.98 12.65
N ALA A 102 9.99 -28.47 11.97
CA ALA A 102 9.45 -27.85 10.75
C ALA A 102 8.70 -26.54 11.04
N LYS A 103 8.15 -26.39 12.26
CA LYS A 103 7.28 -25.28 12.65
C LYS A 103 7.97 -23.89 12.62
N PRO A 104 9.21 -23.71 13.13
CA PRO A 104 9.94 -22.46 12.94
C PRO A 104 10.13 -22.06 11.46
N VAL A 105 10.45 -23.03 10.57
CA VAL A 105 10.65 -22.80 9.11
C VAL A 105 9.39 -22.28 8.48
N TRP A 106 8.29 -22.90 8.87
CA TRP A 106 6.96 -22.54 8.42
C TRP A 106 6.56 -21.13 8.83
N ASP A 107 6.73 -20.80 10.11
CA ASP A 107 6.40 -19.48 10.66
C ASP A 107 7.21 -18.38 9.96
N MET A 108 8.49 -18.62 9.70
CA MET A 108 9.35 -17.67 8.98
C MET A 108 8.90 -17.46 7.53
N ALA A 109 8.55 -18.54 6.83
CA ALA A 109 8.05 -18.48 5.46
C ALA A 109 6.71 -17.73 5.37
N GLN A 110 5.79 -17.98 6.31
CA GLN A 110 4.49 -17.33 6.38
C GLN A 110 4.64 -15.82 6.64
N LEU A 111 5.44 -15.43 7.63
CA LEU A 111 5.70 -14.02 7.96
C LEU A 111 6.32 -13.25 6.79
N THR A 112 7.25 -13.90 6.08
CA THR A 112 7.89 -13.33 4.90
C THR A 112 6.85 -13.09 3.80
N LEU A 113 6.03 -14.10 3.50
CA LEU A 113 5.00 -14.01 2.47
C LEU A 113 3.95 -12.93 2.82
N GLU A 114 3.49 -12.89 4.07
CA GLU A 114 2.54 -11.87 4.54
C GLU A 114 3.13 -10.46 4.41
N SER A 115 4.41 -10.26 4.75
CA SER A 115 5.09 -8.97 4.58
C SER A 115 5.11 -8.53 3.11
N TYR A 116 5.53 -9.41 2.19
CA TYR A 116 5.52 -9.10 0.76
C TYR A 116 4.11 -8.81 0.25
N PHE A 117 3.12 -9.58 0.69
CA PHE A 117 1.73 -9.36 0.33
C PHE A 117 1.20 -8.01 0.81
N ARG A 118 1.48 -7.62 2.06
CA ARG A 118 1.07 -6.32 2.61
C ARG A 118 1.76 -5.15 1.92
N ARG A 119 3.04 -5.28 1.59
CA ARG A 119 3.78 -4.28 0.80
C ARG A 119 3.18 -4.15 -0.59
N ASN A 120 2.91 -5.26 -1.27
CA ASN A 120 2.28 -5.28 -2.58
C ASN A 120 0.88 -4.62 -2.54
N LEU A 121 0.03 -4.97 -1.57
CA LEU A 121 -1.27 -4.32 -1.38
C LEU A 121 -1.17 -2.82 -1.16
N SER A 122 -0.20 -2.37 -0.36
CA SER A 122 0.04 -0.94 -0.20
C SER A 122 0.44 -0.30 -1.53
N GLN A 123 1.34 -0.90 -2.30
CA GLN A 123 1.76 -0.41 -3.61
C GLN A 123 0.59 -0.32 -4.59
N ILE A 124 -0.28 -1.33 -4.62
CA ILE A 124 -1.48 -1.34 -5.45
C ILE A 124 -2.41 -0.16 -5.11
N GLN A 125 -2.60 0.14 -3.81
CA GLN A 125 -3.37 1.31 -3.38
C GLN A 125 -2.74 2.62 -3.87
N TRP A 126 -1.39 2.72 -3.87
CA TRP A 126 -0.69 3.89 -4.39
C TRP A 126 -0.89 4.08 -5.90
N ILE A 127 -0.82 3.00 -6.67
CA ILE A 127 -1.05 3.03 -8.13
C ILE A 127 -2.48 3.51 -8.43
N PHE A 128 -3.47 3.04 -7.67
CA PHE A 128 -4.85 3.48 -7.82
C PHE A 128 -5.02 4.99 -7.59
N TRP A 129 -4.52 5.50 -6.46
CA TRP A 129 -4.60 6.94 -6.16
C TRP A 129 -3.82 7.80 -7.16
N LEU A 130 -2.64 7.35 -7.58
CA LEU A 130 -1.86 8.01 -8.63
C LEU A 130 -2.66 8.09 -9.95
N SER A 131 -3.33 7.00 -10.32
CA SER A 131 -4.17 6.95 -11.53
C SER A 131 -5.27 8.01 -11.47
N ILE A 132 -6.01 8.09 -10.35
CA ILE A 132 -7.08 9.08 -10.16
C ILE A 132 -6.54 10.50 -10.27
N VAL A 133 -5.40 10.80 -9.63
CA VAL A 133 -4.80 12.14 -9.67
C VAL A 133 -4.38 12.51 -11.09
N VAL A 134 -3.71 11.60 -11.81
CA VAL A 134 -3.25 11.84 -13.18
C VAL A 134 -4.42 12.05 -14.14
N MET A 135 -5.47 11.23 -14.06
CA MET A 135 -6.69 11.41 -14.85
C MET A 135 -7.37 12.74 -14.51
N THR A 136 -7.51 13.08 -13.23
CA THR A 136 -8.10 14.37 -12.83
C THR A 136 -7.31 15.55 -13.41
N LEU A 137 -5.98 15.49 -13.38
CA LEU A 137 -5.12 16.52 -13.99
C LEU A 137 -5.24 16.56 -15.51
N GLY A 138 -5.30 15.40 -16.18
CA GLY A 138 -5.51 15.30 -17.63
C GLY A 138 -6.82 15.96 -18.05
N PHE A 139 -7.91 15.62 -17.38
CA PHE A 139 -9.22 16.23 -17.58
C PHE A 139 -9.21 17.74 -17.33
N LEU A 140 -8.57 18.22 -16.26
CA LEU A 140 -8.44 19.65 -15.97
C LEU A 140 -7.64 20.39 -17.06
N LEU A 141 -6.61 19.77 -17.64
CA LEU A 141 -5.87 20.35 -18.77
C LEU A 141 -6.74 20.49 -20.02
N ILE A 142 -7.59 19.49 -20.32
CA ILE A 142 -8.55 19.56 -21.42
C ILE A 142 -9.52 20.73 -21.16
N LEU A 143 -10.13 20.79 -19.98
CA LEU A 143 -11.05 21.87 -19.62
C LEU A 143 -10.40 23.25 -19.71
N TYR A 144 -9.16 23.37 -19.22
CA TYR A 144 -8.41 24.63 -19.26
C TYR A 144 -8.09 25.06 -20.70
N GLY A 145 -7.62 24.12 -21.54
CA GLY A 145 -7.35 24.39 -22.95
C GLY A 145 -8.60 24.84 -23.70
N VAL A 146 -9.73 24.16 -23.47
CA VAL A 146 -11.03 24.52 -24.06
C VAL A 146 -11.49 25.90 -23.58
N ALA A 147 -11.39 26.19 -22.28
CA ALA A 147 -11.80 27.47 -21.71
C ALA A 147 -11.00 28.65 -22.28
N LEU A 148 -9.68 28.51 -22.43
CA LEU A 148 -8.83 29.55 -23.04
C LEU A 148 -9.14 29.76 -24.53
N SER A 149 -9.41 28.67 -25.25
CA SER A 149 -9.79 28.74 -26.66
C SER A 149 -11.15 29.41 -26.86
N TYR A 150 -12.06 29.35 -25.88
CA TYR A 150 -13.37 29.97 -25.99
C TYR A 150 -13.33 31.50 -25.76
N GLN A 151 -12.44 31.98 -24.89
CA GLN A 151 -12.34 33.43 -24.58
C GLN A 151 -11.85 34.25 -25.78
N ASN A 152 -10.82 33.78 -26.48
CA ASN A 152 -10.28 34.44 -27.68
C ASN A 152 -10.00 33.42 -28.80
N PRO A 153 -11.02 32.99 -29.55
CA PRO A 153 -10.90 31.88 -30.49
C PRO A 153 -9.87 32.05 -31.60
N ARG A 154 -9.60 33.28 -32.05
CA ARG A 154 -8.62 33.53 -33.13
C ARG A 154 -7.17 33.53 -32.64
N GLU A 155 -6.91 33.95 -31.42
CA GLU A 155 -5.54 34.03 -30.86
C GLU A 155 -5.15 32.76 -30.10
N ASN A 156 -6.10 32.13 -29.38
CA ASN A 156 -5.79 31.06 -28.43
C ASN A 156 -6.06 29.64 -28.94
N TRP A 157 -6.40 29.46 -30.22
CA TRP A 157 -6.70 28.13 -30.77
C TRP A 157 -5.52 27.16 -30.65
N ILE A 158 -4.28 27.65 -30.78
CA ILE A 158 -3.05 26.84 -30.63
C ILE A 158 -2.91 26.37 -29.19
N VAL A 159 -3.19 27.24 -28.21
CA VAL A 159 -3.14 26.91 -26.79
C VAL A 159 -4.21 25.87 -26.44
N GLY A 160 -5.41 26.01 -27.00
CA GLY A 160 -6.48 25.02 -26.87
C GLY A 160 -6.11 23.66 -27.47
N ALA A 161 -5.50 23.65 -28.66
CA ALA A 161 -5.06 22.42 -29.32
C ALA A 161 -3.96 21.71 -28.52
N ILE A 162 -2.94 22.44 -28.04
CA ILE A 162 -1.87 21.88 -27.21
C ILE A 162 -2.42 21.36 -25.89
N GLY A 163 -3.29 22.12 -25.22
CA GLY A 163 -3.93 21.70 -23.97
C GLY A 163 -4.78 20.45 -24.12
N GLY A 164 -5.55 20.36 -25.22
CA GLY A 164 -6.34 19.18 -25.55
C GLY A 164 -5.48 17.94 -25.81
N ILE A 165 -4.44 18.06 -26.65
CA ILE A 165 -3.52 16.94 -26.95
C ILE A 165 -2.78 16.49 -25.68
N ALA A 166 -2.26 17.42 -24.90
CA ALA A 166 -1.57 17.12 -23.64
C ALA A 166 -2.50 16.44 -22.63
N GLY A 167 -3.74 16.92 -22.52
CA GLY A 167 -4.76 16.33 -21.66
C GLY A 167 -5.12 14.90 -22.07
N ILE A 168 -5.36 14.66 -23.37
CA ILE A 168 -5.65 13.30 -23.90
C ILE A 168 -4.47 12.36 -23.66
N MET A 169 -3.23 12.82 -23.88
CA MET A 169 -2.04 12.02 -23.59
C MET A 169 -1.93 11.68 -22.11
N THR A 170 -2.28 12.62 -21.23
CA THR A 170 -2.29 12.41 -19.78
C THR A 170 -3.36 11.40 -19.36
N GLU A 171 -4.55 11.44 -19.95
CA GLU A 171 -5.61 10.45 -19.73
C GLU A 171 -5.17 9.04 -20.14
N PHE A 172 -4.48 8.91 -21.28
CA PHE A 172 -3.97 7.62 -21.75
C PHE A 172 -2.94 7.02 -20.76
N ILE A 173 -2.10 7.86 -20.17
CA ILE A 173 -1.16 7.45 -19.11
C ILE A 173 -1.95 7.00 -17.86
N GLY A 174 -2.95 7.77 -17.45
CA GLY A 174 -3.82 7.40 -16.32
C GLY A 174 -4.53 6.06 -16.52
N ALA A 175 -5.05 5.82 -17.73
CA ALA A 175 -5.67 4.54 -18.11
C ALA A 175 -4.67 3.38 -18.08
N THR A 176 -3.41 3.61 -18.47
CA THR A 176 -2.34 2.61 -18.38
C THR A 176 -2.06 2.24 -16.93
N PHE A 177 -2.05 3.21 -16.01
CA PHE A 177 -1.91 2.93 -14.59
C PHE A 177 -3.10 2.15 -14.02
N LEU A 178 -4.34 2.43 -14.46
CA LEU A 178 -5.50 1.60 -14.09
C LEU A 178 -5.38 0.16 -14.60
N TYR A 179 -4.83 -0.02 -15.80
CA TYR A 179 -4.56 -1.36 -16.33
C TYR A 179 -3.56 -2.12 -15.45
N VAL A 180 -2.47 -1.46 -15.05
CA VAL A 180 -1.49 -2.04 -14.11
C VAL A 180 -2.15 -2.35 -12.76
N TYR A 181 -2.93 -1.42 -12.20
CA TYR A 181 -3.69 -1.63 -10.96
C TYR A 181 -4.56 -2.89 -11.05
N ARG A 182 -5.31 -3.07 -12.14
CA ARG A 182 -6.17 -4.24 -12.36
C ARG A 182 -5.36 -5.54 -12.39
N SER A 183 -4.23 -5.56 -13.07
CA SER A 183 -3.35 -6.74 -13.10
C SER A 183 -2.77 -7.05 -11.72
N SER A 184 -2.30 -6.02 -11.01
CA SER A 184 -1.69 -6.21 -9.69
C SER A 184 -2.70 -6.63 -8.62
N ILE A 185 -3.95 -6.14 -8.65
CA ILE A 185 -4.98 -6.59 -7.69
C ILE A 185 -5.40 -8.05 -7.95
N GLU A 186 -5.42 -8.50 -9.20
CA GLU A 186 -5.65 -9.91 -9.53
C GLU A 186 -4.51 -10.79 -8.99
N GLN A 187 -3.26 -10.36 -9.16
CA GLN A 187 -2.11 -11.05 -8.59
C GLN A 187 -2.17 -11.10 -7.06
N ALA A 188 -2.59 -10.01 -6.41
CA ALA A 188 -2.82 -9.99 -4.96
C ALA A 188 -3.88 -11.02 -4.53
N GLY A 189 -4.93 -11.24 -5.32
CA GLY A 189 -5.90 -12.31 -5.06
C GLY A 189 -5.25 -13.69 -4.98
N LYS A 190 -4.34 -14.01 -5.91
CA LYS A 190 -3.60 -15.29 -5.92
C LYS A 190 -2.71 -15.45 -4.68
N TYR A 191 -2.07 -14.37 -4.22
CA TYR A 191 -1.28 -14.40 -2.98
C TYR A 191 -2.15 -14.64 -1.74
N ALA A 192 -3.37 -14.08 -1.69
CA ALA A 192 -4.30 -14.32 -0.60
C ALA A 192 -4.72 -15.80 -0.53
N GLU A 193 -4.93 -16.43 -1.69
CA GLU A 193 -5.20 -17.87 -1.78
C GLU A 193 -4.02 -18.71 -1.26
N ILE A 194 -2.78 -18.37 -1.63
CA ILE A 194 -1.58 -19.06 -1.11
C ILE A 194 -1.46 -18.89 0.41
N LEU A 195 -1.78 -17.72 0.96
CA LEU A 195 -1.80 -17.49 2.41
C LEU A 195 -2.85 -18.34 3.13
N GLU A 196 -4.06 -18.46 2.56
CA GLU A 196 -5.11 -19.35 3.09
C GLU A 196 -4.64 -20.82 3.09
N ARG A 197 -4.10 -21.26 1.96
CA ARG A 197 -3.50 -22.58 1.76
C ARG A 197 -2.39 -22.85 2.79
N MET A 198 -1.49 -21.89 3.02
CA MET A 198 -0.45 -22.02 4.05
C MET A 198 -1.03 -22.12 5.46
N ASN A 199 -2.09 -21.36 5.78
CA ASN A 199 -2.72 -21.45 7.09
C ASN A 199 -3.31 -22.85 7.34
N ILE A 200 -3.92 -23.46 6.32
CA ILE A 200 -4.44 -24.83 6.37
C ILE A 200 -3.32 -25.86 6.64
N VAL A 201 -2.17 -25.75 5.95
CA VAL A 201 -1.00 -26.60 6.22
C VAL A 201 -0.47 -26.40 7.63
N GLY A 202 -0.35 -25.15 8.08
CA GLY A 202 0.11 -24.82 9.43
C GLY A 202 -0.77 -25.45 10.51
N MET A 203 -2.09 -25.37 10.37
CA MET A 203 -3.04 -26.05 11.28
C MET A 203 -2.88 -27.57 11.24
N SER A 204 -2.68 -28.15 10.05
CA SER A 204 -2.47 -29.60 9.89
C SER A 204 -1.19 -30.09 10.57
N MET A 205 -0.10 -29.32 10.47
CA MET A 205 1.15 -29.61 11.17
C MET A 205 1.00 -29.50 12.68
N GLN A 206 0.28 -28.49 13.19
CA GLN A 206 0.01 -28.38 14.62
C GLN A 206 -0.81 -29.56 15.16
N ILE A 207 -1.79 -30.03 14.39
CA ILE A 207 -2.56 -31.24 14.73
C ILE A 207 -1.63 -32.46 14.76
N LEU A 208 -0.75 -32.61 13.76
CA LEU A 208 0.20 -33.73 13.69
C LEU A 208 1.19 -33.72 14.86
N ASP A 209 1.78 -32.56 15.18
CA ASP A 209 2.71 -32.40 16.30
C ASP A 209 2.02 -32.69 17.64
N SER A 210 0.76 -32.26 17.82
CA SER A 210 -0.02 -32.57 19.03
C SER A 210 -0.32 -34.06 19.21
N VAL A 211 -0.28 -34.82 18.12
CA VAL A 211 -0.51 -36.26 18.11
C VAL A 211 0.79 -37.05 18.34
N ALA A 212 1.93 -36.47 17.99
CA ALA A 212 3.24 -37.11 18.11
C ALA A 212 3.92 -36.91 19.48
N ASP A 213 3.37 -36.06 20.36
CA ASP A 213 3.97 -35.75 21.68
C ASP A 213 3.76 -36.90 22.70
N PRO A 214 4.84 -37.59 23.14
CA PRO A 214 4.77 -38.72 24.07
C PRO A 214 4.34 -38.36 25.50
N ASN A 215 4.32 -37.08 25.87
CA ASN A 215 3.93 -36.59 27.21
C ASN A 215 2.53 -35.93 27.22
N SER A 216 1.79 -36.03 26.12
CA SER A 216 0.37 -35.64 26.14
C SER A 216 -0.37 -36.49 27.17
N ASP A 217 -1.18 -35.83 28.01
CA ASP A 217 -1.83 -36.42 29.19
C ASP A 217 -2.45 -37.79 28.85
N PRO A 218 -2.01 -38.89 29.51
CA PRO A 218 -2.54 -40.22 29.26
C PRO A 218 -4.07 -40.27 29.39
N ASP A 219 -4.67 -39.41 30.21
CA ASP A 219 -6.14 -39.33 30.36
C ASP A 219 -6.82 -38.61 29.17
N ALA A 220 -6.14 -37.63 28.54
CA ALA A 220 -6.59 -37.01 27.29
C ALA A 220 -6.42 -37.94 26.07
N ILE A 221 -5.48 -38.90 26.14
CA ILE A 221 -5.30 -39.97 25.15
C ILE A 221 -6.24 -41.16 25.45
N ALA A 222 -6.52 -41.45 26.73
CA ALA A 222 -7.37 -42.57 27.18
C ALA A 222 -8.87 -42.29 27.06
N GLU A 223 -9.34 -41.05 27.27
CA GLU A 223 -10.69 -40.65 26.82
C GLU A 223 -10.80 -40.65 25.29
N ALA A 224 -9.67 -40.57 24.58
CA ALA A 224 -9.57 -40.50 23.13
C ALA A 224 -9.26 -41.85 22.45
N SER A 225 -9.48 -43.01 23.08
CA SER A 225 -9.50 -44.29 22.36
C SER A 225 -10.40 -45.36 22.98
N PRO A 226 -11.35 -45.86 22.17
CA PRO A 226 -11.13 -47.18 21.61
C PRO A 226 -10.84 -47.08 20.11
N ASP A 227 -9.59 -47.41 19.80
CA ASP A 227 -9.00 -47.73 18.50
C ASP A 227 -9.10 -46.69 17.39
N ASN A 228 -7.99 -45.99 17.16
CA ASN A 228 -7.54 -45.45 15.87
C ASN A 228 -8.43 -44.41 15.18
N ARG A 229 -9.70 -44.21 15.55
CA ARG A 229 -10.67 -43.44 14.76
C ARG A 229 -10.56 -41.93 14.94
N LEU A 230 -10.24 -41.44 16.14
CA LEU A 230 -10.01 -40.00 16.35
C LEU A 230 -8.67 -39.57 15.72
N LEU A 231 -7.66 -40.42 15.86
CA LEU A 231 -6.34 -40.26 15.23
C LEU A 231 -6.46 -40.32 13.70
N GLN A 232 -7.14 -41.33 13.17
CA GLN A 232 -7.44 -41.46 11.75
C GLN A 232 -8.33 -40.33 11.26
N ALA A 233 -9.33 -39.87 12.03
CA ALA A 233 -10.16 -38.73 11.63
C ALA A 233 -9.35 -37.43 11.57
N LYS A 234 -8.40 -37.21 12.48
CA LYS A 234 -7.48 -36.07 12.44
C LYS A 234 -6.49 -36.18 11.27
N ILE A 235 -5.95 -37.37 11.01
CA ILE A 235 -5.04 -37.64 9.88
C ILE A 235 -5.79 -37.55 8.54
N GLU A 236 -7.03 -38.04 8.47
CA GLU A 236 -7.91 -37.94 7.30
C GLU A 236 -8.36 -36.49 7.09
N MET A 237 -8.67 -35.72 8.14
CA MET A 237 -8.91 -34.28 8.01
C MET A 237 -7.67 -33.56 7.50
N ALA A 238 -6.49 -33.83 8.06
CA ALA A 238 -5.23 -33.26 7.59
C ALA A 238 -4.94 -33.65 6.12
N LYS A 239 -5.17 -34.90 5.74
CA LYS A 239 -5.08 -35.38 4.34
C LYS A 239 -6.11 -34.72 3.43
N ALA A 240 -7.37 -34.61 3.84
CA ALA A 240 -8.43 -34.00 3.04
C ALA A 240 -8.23 -32.48 2.87
N LEU A 241 -7.62 -31.84 3.86
CA LEU A 241 -7.16 -30.45 3.78
C LEU A 241 -5.95 -30.31 2.84
N LEU A 242 -5.05 -31.30 2.82
CA LEU A 242 -3.94 -31.41 1.88
C LEU A 242 -4.35 -31.73 0.44
N ASP A 243 -5.41 -32.49 0.22
CA ASP A 243 -5.90 -32.86 -1.12
C ASP A 243 -6.70 -31.73 -1.77
N LYS A 244 -7.19 -30.76 -0.97
CA LYS A 244 -7.80 -29.51 -1.45
C LYS A 244 -6.77 -28.42 -1.75
N LEU A 245 -5.50 -28.66 -1.42
CA LEU A 245 -4.37 -27.80 -1.79
C LEU A 245 -3.95 -27.95 -3.25
#